data_AF-A0A537DJA0-F1
#
_entry.id   AF-A0A537DJA0-F1
#
_cell.length_a   1.000
_cell.length_b   1.000
_cell.length_c   1.000
_cell.angle_alpha   90.00
_cell.angle_beta   90.00
_cell.angle_gamma   90.00
#
_symmetry.space_group_name_H-M   'P 1'
#
loop_
_entity.id
_entity.type
_entity.pdbx_description
1 polymer ?
#
loop_
_entity_poly.entity_id
_entity_poly.type
_entity_poly.pdbx_seq_one_letter_code
_entity_poly.pdbx_strand_id
1 'polypeptide(L)'
;MTLKAVFLDRDGVLTRERPDYVKEPDELEILPGIGPPLRALRERGFRLVIVTNQSVVGRGLATHDDLGRIHEKLQSELKRMGCYVDAIYYCPHLPEEGCCCRKPQPG
;
A
#
# COMPACT_ATOMS: atom_id res chain seq x y z
N MET A 1 7.11 -26.65 1.39
CA MET A 1 5.75 -26.06 1.49
C MET A 1 5.67 -24.88 0.55
N THR A 2 4.62 -24.76 -0.24
CA THR A 2 4.42 -23.62 -1.16
C THR A 2 3.95 -22.41 -0.37
N LEU A 3 4.66 -21.29 -0.48
CA LEU A 3 4.27 -20.01 0.11
C LEU A 3 3.18 -19.37 -0.78
N LYS A 4 2.03 -19.01 -0.22
CA LYS A 4 0.96 -18.32 -0.93
C LYS A 4 0.97 -16.84 -0.57
N ALA A 5 0.76 -15.97 -1.55
CA ALA A 5 0.67 -14.53 -1.32
C ALA A 5 -0.53 -13.92 -2.05
N VAL A 6 -1.08 -12.86 -1.49
CA VAL A 6 -2.02 -11.95 -2.14
C VAL A 6 -1.35 -10.60 -2.28
N PHE A 7 -1.29 -10.10 -3.52
CA PHE A 7 -0.82 -8.76 -3.84
C PHE A 7 -2.01 -7.81 -3.86
N LEU A 8 -1.92 -6.73 -3.10
CA LEU A 8 -2.97 -5.76 -2.89
C LEU A 8 -2.50 -4.39 -3.39
N ASP A 9 -3.39 -3.63 -4.04
CA ASP A 9 -3.14 -2.20 -4.18
C ASP A 9 -3.36 -1.49 -2.83
N ARG A 10 -2.91 -0.24 -2.73
CA ARG A 10 -3.15 0.61 -1.56
C ARG A 10 -4.37 1.50 -1.76
N ASP A 11 -4.25 2.47 -2.66
CA ASP A 11 -5.27 3.50 -2.87
C ASP A 11 -6.45 2.92 -3.66
N GLY A 12 -7.66 3.14 -3.18
CA GLY A 12 -8.91 2.58 -3.74
C GLY A 12 -9.19 1.12 -3.35
N VAL A 13 -8.25 0.44 -2.68
CA VAL A 13 -8.39 -0.98 -2.26
C VAL A 13 -8.34 -1.13 -0.74
N LEU A 14 -7.31 -0.59 -0.10
CA LEU A 14 -7.15 -0.59 1.36
C LEU A 14 -7.46 0.79 1.95
N THR A 15 -7.10 1.84 1.24
CA THR A 15 -7.27 3.24 1.65
C THR A 15 -8.17 3.97 0.67
N ARG A 16 -8.80 5.06 1.10
CA ARG A 16 -9.55 5.93 0.18
C ARG A 16 -8.59 6.53 -0.84
N GLU A 17 -8.92 6.41 -2.11
CA GLU A 17 -8.20 7.10 -3.18
C GLU A 17 -8.47 8.61 -3.12
N ARG A 18 -7.41 9.40 -3.32
CA ARG A 18 -7.47 10.86 -3.32
C ARG A 18 -6.92 11.41 -4.63
N PRO A 19 -7.62 12.37 -5.28
CA PRO A 19 -7.13 12.98 -6.52
C PRO A 19 -5.87 13.83 -6.28
N ASP A 20 -5.65 14.30 -5.05
CA ASP A 20 -4.53 15.15 -4.65
C ASP A 20 -3.41 14.40 -3.91
N TYR A 21 -3.45 13.05 -3.93
CA TYR A 21 -2.51 12.16 -3.24
C TYR A 21 -2.58 12.24 -1.70
N VAL A 22 -2.20 11.14 -1.05
CA VAL A 22 -1.88 11.11 0.38
C VAL A 22 -0.41 11.52 0.53
N LYS A 23 -0.17 12.67 1.15
CA LYS A 23 1.13 13.34 1.27
C LYS A 23 1.65 13.31 2.71
N GLU A 24 0.76 13.13 3.69
CA GLU A 24 1.10 12.99 5.10
C GLU A 24 0.24 11.92 5.79
N PRO A 25 0.66 11.38 6.96
CA PRO A 25 -0.08 10.32 7.63
C PRO A 25 -1.54 10.70 7.94
N ASP A 26 -1.84 11.95 8.29
CA ASP A 26 -3.19 12.38 8.66
C ASP A 26 -4.20 12.43 7.51
N GLU A 27 -3.71 12.40 6.28
CA GLU A 27 -4.54 12.27 5.08
C GLU A 27 -4.94 10.82 4.75
N LEU A 28 -4.32 9.83 5.41
CA LEU A 28 -4.57 8.41 5.17
C LEU A 28 -5.89 7.96 5.83
N GLU A 29 -6.89 7.62 5.01
CA GLU A 29 -8.16 7.04 5.47
C GLU A 29 -8.26 5.57 5.04
N ILE A 30 -8.44 4.66 6.01
CA ILE A 30 -8.65 3.23 5.75
C ILE A 30 -10.10 3.00 5.31
N LEU A 31 -10.31 2.21 4.26
CA LEU A 31 -11.66 1.84 3.83
C LEU A 31 -12.37 0.98 4.90
N PRO A 32 -13.66 1.20 5.17
CA PRO A 32 -14.39 0.41 6.14
C PRO A 32 -14.49 -1.05 5.69
N GLY A 33 -14.44 -1.97 6.64
CA GLY A 33 -14.67 -3.39 6.37
C GLY A 33 -13.48 -4.17 5.79
N ILE A 34 -12.30 -3.58 5.63
CA ILE A 34 -11.12 -4.30 5.11
C ILE A 34 -10.53 -5.33 6.10
N GLY A 35 -10.75 -5.16 7.41
CA GLY A 35 -10.17 -6.02 8.44
C GLY A 35 -10.56 -7.51 8.29
N PRO A 36 -11.87 -7.85 8.27
CA PRO A 36 -12.33 -9.24 8.13
C PRO A 36 -11.74 -10.01 6.94
N PRO A 37 -11.77 -9.52 5.68
CA PRO A 37 -11.20 -10.26 4.55
C PRO A 37 -9.69 -10.43 4.66
N LEU A 38 -8.95 -9.42 5.15
CA LEU A 38 -7.49 -9.55 5.34
C LEU A 38 -7.15 -10.61 6.40
N ARG A 39 -7.88 -10.64 7.51
CA ARG A 39 -7.71 -11.69 8.54
C ARG A 39 -7.99 -13.08 7.96
N ALA A 40 -9.09 -13.25 7.22
CA ALA A 40 -9.43 -14.53 6.61
C ALA A 40 -8.37 -15.04 5.61
N LEU A 41 -7.73 -14.14 4.86
CA LEU A 41 -6.60 -14.50 4.00
C LEU A 41 -5.40 -14.97 4.81
N ARG A 42 -5.04 -14.27 5.89
CA ARG A 42 -3.95 -14.67 6.78
C ARG A 42 -4.21 -16.02 7.45
N GLU A 43 -5.41 -16.26 7.96
CA GLU A 43 -5.83 -17.54 8.56
C GLU A 43 -5.70 -18.71 7.58
N ARG A 44 -5.85 -18.45 6.28
CA ARG A 44 -5.66 -19.44 5.21
C ARG A 44 -4.18 -19.60 4.78
N GLY A 45 -3.26 -18.96 5.50
CA GLY A 45 -1.82 -19.04 5.28
C GLY A 45 -1.31 -18.19 4.11
N PHE A 46 -2.05 -17.15 3.70
CA PHE A 46 -1.54 -16.19 2.73
C PHE A 46 -0.69 -15.12 3.40
N ARG A 47 0.42 -14.76 2.74
CA ARG A 47 1.14 -13.50 2.96
C ARG A 47 0.38 -12.37 2.27
N LEU A 48 0.32 -11.21 2.91
CA LEU A 48 -0.32 -10.03 2.33
C LEU A 48 0.77 -9.04 1.94
N VAL A 49 0.83 -8.67 0.67
CA VAL A 49 1.87 -7.78 0.15
C VAL A 49 1.19 -6.60 -0.54
N ILE A 50 1.55 -5.38 -0.19
CA ILE A 50 1.07 -4.19 -0.89
C ILE A 50 2.02 -3.90 -2.05
N VAL A 51 1.46 -3.63 -3.23
CA VAL A 51 2.16 -3.17 -4.43
C VAL A 51 1.45 -1.94 -4.98
N THR A 52 2.08 -0.77 -4.90
CA THR A 52 1.39 0.51 -5.19
C THR A 52 2.24 1.50 -6.00
N ASN A 53 1.58 2.26 -6.88
CA ASN A 53 2.23 3.36 -7.60
C ASN A 53 2.13 4.63 -6.75
N GLN A 54 3.25 5.19 -6.31
CA GLN A 54 3.34 6.35 -5.43
C GLN A 54 4.10 7.49 -6.10
N SER A 55 3.56 7.98 -7.23
CA SER A 55 4.15 9.10 -7.97
C SER A 55 4.19 10.40 -7.18
N VAL A 56 3.57 10.47 -6.00
CA VAL A 56 3.68 11.60 -5.07
C VAL A 56 5.15 11.96 -4.79
N VAL A 57 6.04 10.97 -4.77
CA VAL A 57 7.48 11.16 -4.60
C VAL A 57 8.13 11.76 -5.84
N GLY A 58 7.96 11.14 -7.01
CA GLY A 58 8.49 11.67 -8.27
C GLY A 58 7.93 13.05 -8.64
N ARG A 59 6.73 13.40 -8.14
CA ARG A 59 6.13 14.73 -8.27
C ARG A 59 6.69 15.76 -7.29
N GLY A 60 7.53 15.36 -6.33
CA GLY A 60 8.07 16.23 -5.28
C GLY A 60 7.05 16.70 -4.24
N LEU A 61 5.90 16.02 -4.13
CA LEU A 61 4.83 16.35 -3.18
C LEU A 61 5.02 15.70 -1.82
N ALA A 62 5.85 14.66 -1.74
CA ALA A 62 6.26 13.97 -0.53
C ALA A 62 7.65 13.35 -0.72
N THR A 63 8.41 13.20 0.35
CA THR A 63 9.68 12.47 0.34
C THR A 63 9.46 10.96 0.55
N HIS A 64 10.51 10.17 0.36
CA HIS A 64 10.50 8.76 0.74
C HIS A 64 10.23 8.57 2.24
N ASP A 65 10.73 9.47 3.08
CA ASP A 65 10.53 9.42 4.53
C ASP A 65 9.07 9.74 4.90
N ASP A 66 8.45 10.71 4.22
CA ASP A 66 7.02 11.00 4.37
C ASP A 66 6.16 9.79 4.00
N LEU A 67 6.50 9.12 2.89
CA LEU A 67 5.83 7.91 2.46
C LEU A 67 6.02 6.76 3.46
N GLY A 68 7.22 6.64 4.05
CA GLY A 68 7.50 5.71 5.14
C GLY A 68 6.57 5.93 6.34
N ARG A 69 6.42 7.17 6.80
CA ARG A 69 5.50 7.52 7.91
C ARG A 69 4.04 7.21 7.58
N ILE A 70 3.61 7.42 6.33
CA ILE A 70 2.27 7.04 5.87
C ILE A 70 2.09 5.52 5.94
N HIS A 71 3.08 4.75 5.49
CA HIS A 71 3.06 3.28 5.52
C HIS A 71 3.10 2.73 6.95
N GLU A 72 3.81 3.37 7.87
CA GLU A 72 3.81 3.03 9.29
C GLU A 72 2.43 3.23 9.93
N LYS A 73 1.75 4.34 9.60
CA LYS A 73 0.37 4.57 10.03
C LYS A 73 -0.57 3.51 9.47
N LEU A 74 -0.47 3.20 8.17
CA LEU A 74 -1.23 2.11 7.54
C LEU A 74 -1.05 0.79 8.30
N GLN A 75 0.20 0.39 8.55
CA GLN A 75 0.52 -0.84 9.26
C GLN A 75 -0.04 -0.84 10.69
N SER A 76 0.00 0.31 11.37
CA SER A 76 -0.54 0.48 12.73
C SER A 76 -2.05 0.34 12.76
N GLU A 77 -2.77 0.95 11.82
CA GLU A 77 -4.22 0.81 11.70
C GLU A 77 -4.63 -0.62 11.36
N LEU A 78 -3.93 -1.29 10.44
CA LEU A 78 -4.15 -2.71 10.14
C LEU A 78 -3.96 -3.60 11.37
N LYS A 79 -2.91 -3.33 12.17
CA LYS A 79 -2.65 -4.04 13.45
C LYS A 79 -3.79 -3.85 14.44
N ARG A 80 -4.35 -2.65 14.56
CA ARG A 80 -5.53 -2.39 15.41
C ARG A 80 -6.76 -3.19 14.96
N MET A 81 -6.85 -3.52 13.67
CA MET A 81 -7.87 -4.40 13.11
C MET A 81 -7.52 -5.90 13.23
N GLY A 82 -6.43 -6.27 13.92
CA GLY A 82 -6.00 -7.65 14.09
C GLY A 82 -5.42 -8.28 12.82
N CYS A 83 -4.91 -7.49 11.89
CA CYS A 83 -4.21 -7.97 10.69
C CYS A 83 -2.91 -7.18 10.47
N TYR A 84 -2.13 -7.57 9.46
CA TYR A 84 -0.93 -6.83 9.05
C TYR A 84 -0.56 -7.22 7.63
N VAL A 85 0.21 -6.38 6.95
CA VAL A 85 0.87 -6.76 5.70
C VAL A 85 2.32 -7.15 5.96
N ASP A 86 2.80 -8.12 5.19
CA ASP A 86 4.13 -8.71 5.32
C ASP A 86 5.19 -7.85 4.60
N ALA A 87 4.80 -7.10 3.56
CA ALA A 87 5.66 -6.15 2.88
C ALA A 87 4.85 -5.07 2.14
N ILE A 88 5.48 -3.92 1.91
CA ILE A 88 4.96 -2.83 1.09
C ILE A 88 6.03 -2.47 0.06
N TYR A 89 5.71 -2.66 -1.21
CA TYR A 89 6.53 -2.25 -2.34
C TYR A 89 5.83 -1.12 -3.07
N TYR A 90 6.60 -0.11 -3.49
CA TYR A 90 6.06 1.02 -4.21
C TYR A 90 6.97 1.50 -5.33
N CYS A 91 6.36 2.05 -6.36
CA CYS A 91 7.06 2.76 -7.43
C CYS A 91 6.92 4.28 -7.23
N PRO A 92 8.02 5.03 -7.01
CA PRO A 92 7.97 6.49 -6.81
C PRO A 92 7.83 7.28 -8.12
N HIS A 93 8.03 6.62 -9.26
CA HIS A 93 8.22 7.24 -10.57
C HIS A 93 6.95 7.85 -11.18
N LEU A 94 7.16 8.86 -12.01
CA LEU A 94 6.15 9.43 -12.89
C LEU A 94 5.77 8.45 -14.02
N PRO A 95 4.54 8.51 -14.56
CA PRO A 95 4.13 7.69 -15.71
C PRO A 95 5.08 7.77 -16.91
N GLU A 96 5.62 8.96 -17.18
CA GLU A 96 6.47 9.28 -18.33
C GLU A 96 7.93 8.83 -18.19
N GLU A 97 8.38 8.41 -17.00
CA GLU A 97 9.77 8.00 -16.77
C GLU A 97 10.11 6.60 -17.32
N GLY A 98 9.11 5.81 -17.72
CA GLY A 98 9.33 4.52 -18.39
C GLY A 98 10.08 3.47 -17.56
N CYS A 99 9.98 3.53 -16.22
CA CYS A 99 10.65 2.57 -15.34
C CYS A 99 10.03 1.17 -15.39
N CYS A 100 10.78 0.15 -14.94
CA CYS A 100 10.31 -1.25 -14.91
C CYS A 100 9.39 -1.58 -13.72
N CYS A 101 9.41 -0.76 -12.67
CA CYS A 101 8.70 -1.06 -11.42
C CYS A 101 7.28 -0.47 -11.33
N ARG A 102 6.89 0.43 -12.23
CA ARG A 102 5.55 1.04 -12.23
C ARG A 102 4.52 0.06 -12.80
N LYS A 103 3.47 -0.26 -12.01
CA LYS A 103 2.34 -1.06 -12.51
C LYS A 103 1.74 -0.40 -13.77
N PRO A 104 1.41 -1.17 -14.81
CA PRO A 104 1.21 -2.63 -14.81
C PRO A 104 2.48 -3.46 -15.08
N GLN A 105 3.67 -2.87 -15.16
CA GLN A 105 4.90 -3.65 -15.25
C GLN A 105 5.09 -4.50 -13.98
N PRO A 106 5.69 -5.70 -14.09
CA PRO A 106 5.77 -6.65 -12.98
C PRO A 106 6.84 -6.32 -11.92
N GLY A 107 7.68 -5.30 -12.14
CA GLY A 107 8.86 -5.04 -11.30
C GLY A 107 10.16 -5.15 -12.08
#